data_AF-A0A8S1K0Q3-F1
#
_entry.id   AF-A0A8S1K0Q3-F1
#
_cell.length_a   1.000
_cell.length_b   1.000
_cell.length_c   1.000
_cell.angle_alpha   90.00
_cell.angle_beta   90.00
_cell.angle_gamma   90.00
#
_symmetry.space_group_name_H-M   'P 1'
#
loop_
_entity.id
_entity.type
_entity.pdbx_description
1 polymer ?
#
loop_
_entity_poly.entity_id
_entity_poly.type
_entity_poly.pdbx_seq_one_letter_code
_entity_poly.pdbx_strand_id
1 'polypeptide(L)'
;MKNNEKRDNNSRDLAIAYTIAGIIYGIVGIFGSIGILGIENVHDAQTILNCFKKSDIEIIIIESLFLVHLVTAFPIFNNISKYQILEVLYNKKEPSKMVYWGFSILFMVLCLTIQILNIPVGVVISFDGAVCGFLLVYIVPISLHLKCYYTQNKVTLIGDEDDQFNTQQNCVNHKDKNSIPMFARIAFYTLMMGIGIYNLFVQFYDIFKS
;
A
#
# COMPACT_ATOMS: atom_id res chain seq x y z
N MET A 1 4.44 9.43 12.13
CA MET A 1 5.51 9.19 13.14
C MET A 1 6.35 10.43 13.45
N LYS A 2 6.66 11.32 12.47
CA LYS A 2 7.45 12.53 12.72
C LYS A 2 6.79 13.51 13.71
N ASN A 3 5.45 13.52 13.76
CA ASN A 3 4.66 14.44 14.57
C ASN A 3 4.17 13.87 15.92
N ASN A 4 4.60 12.67 16.33
CA ASN A 4 4.23 12.13 17.64
C ASN A 4 5.05 12.84 18.73
N GLU A 5 4.38 13.28 19.80
CA GLU A 5 5.01 13.95 20.94
C GLU A 5 6.00 13.02 21.64
N LYS A 6 5.59 11.75 21.86
CA LYS A 6 6.43 10.71 22.49
C LYS A 6 6.87 9.69 21.45
N ARG A 7 7.97 10.00 20.75
CA ARG A 7 8.50 9.16 19.67
C ARG A 7 8.94 7.76 20.09
N ASP A 8 9.30 7.56 21.35
CA ASP A 8 9.70 6.24 21.87
C ASP A 8 8.55 5.23 21.85
N ASN A 9 7.30 5.72 21.94
CA ASN A 9 6.11 4.87 21.87
C ASN A 9 5.66 4.57 20.44
N ASN A 10 6.32 5.12 19.40
CA ASN A 10 5.88 4.97 18.01
C ASN A 10 5.68 3.51 17.58
N SER A 11 6.57 2.59 17.99
CA SER A 11 6.44 1.17 17.63
C SER A 11 5.21 0.53 18.27
N ARG A 12 4.92 0.86 19.53
CA ARG A 12 3.73 0.36 20.23
C ARG A 12 2.46 0.95 19.62
N ASP A 13 2.44 2.26 19.40
CA ASP A 13 1.27 2.96 18.87
C ASP A 13 0.96 2.48 17.43
N LEU A 14 1.99 2.19 16.63
CA LEU A 14 1.84 1.58 15.30
C LEU A 14 1.26 0.17 15.40
N ALA A 15 1.76 -0.67 16.31
CA ALA A 15 1.26 -2.03 16.50
C ALA A 15 -0.22 -2.04 16.93
N ILE A 16 -0.59 -1.15 17.87
CA ILE A 16 -1.98 -0.99 18.30
C ILE A 16 -2.86 -0.53 17.13
N ALA A 17 -2.41 0.45 16.34
CA ALA A 17 -3.16 0.94 15.19
C ALA A 17 -3.44 -0.16 14.15
N TYR A 18 -2.43 -0.97 13.80
CA TYR A 18 -2.63 -2.11 12.90
C TYR A 18 -3.53 -3.19 13.49
N THR A 19 -3.43 -3.44 14.79
CA THR A 19 -4.29 -4.42 15.48
C THR A 19 -5.75 -3.98 15.43
N ILE A 20 -6.04 -2.72 15.74
CA ILE A 20 -7.40 -2.16 15.68
C ILE A 20 -7.94 -2.20 14.25
N ALA A 21 -7.13 -1.81 13.27
CA ALA A 21 -7.52 -1.88 11.86
C ALA A 21 -7.88 -3.32 11.45
N GLY A 22 -7.04 -4.29 11.83
CA GLY A 22 -7.31 -5.71 11.58
C GLY A 22 -8.61 -6.21 12.23
N ILE A 23 -8.90 -5.78 13.46
CA ILE A 23 -10.16 -6.11 14.15
C ILE A 23 -11.35 -5.51 13.40
N ILE A 24 -11.29 -4.23 13.00
CA ILE A 24 -12.40 -3.57 12.28
C ILE A 24 -12.67 -4.28 10.95
N TYR A 25 -11.63 -4.54 10.15
CA TYR A 25 -11.78 -5.26 8.88
C TYR A 25 -12.28 -6.69 9.10
N GLY A 26 -11.83 -7.37 10.15
CA GLY A 26 -12.31 -8.70 10.52
C GLY A 26 -13.80 -8.71 10.88
N ILE A 27 -14.25 -7.75 11.68
CA ILE A 27 -15.67 -7.59 12.05
C ILE A 27 -16.51 -7.33 10.80
N VAL A 28 -16.14 -6.33 9.98
CA VAL A 28 -16.89 -6.00 8.76
C VAL A 28 -16.92 -7.19 7.80
N GLY A 29 -15.81 -7.92 7.64
CA GLY A 29 -15.75 -9.11 6.81
C GLY A 29 -16.66 -10.23 7.32
N ILE A 30 -16.55 -10.62 8.59
CA ILE A 30 -17.32 -11.73 9.18
C ILE A 30 -18.82 -11.41 9.18
N PHE A 31 -19.22 -10.26 9.73
CA PHE A 31 -20.64 -9.90 9.81
C PHE A 31 -21.22 -9.60 8.43
N GLY A 32 -20.44 -8.98 7.54
CA GLY A 32 -20.83 -8.76 6.14
C GLY A 32 -21.07 -10.08 5.41
N SER A 33 -20.18 -11.06 5.55
CA SER A 33 -20.32 -12.39 4.95
C SER A 33 -21.53 -13.17 5.50
N ILE A 34 -21.81 -13.06 6.80
CA ILE A 34 -23.03 -13.66 7.39
C ILE A 34 -24.28 -12.96 6.85
N GLY A 35 -24.25 -11.63 6.70
CA GLY A 35 -25.39 -10.84 6.22
C GLY A 35 -25.80 -11.12 4.78
N ILE A 36 -24.87 -11.54 3.92
CA ILE A 36 -25.15 -11.90 2.51
C ILE A 36 -25.44 -13.39 2.32
N LEU A 37 -25.39 -14.18 3.40
CA LEU A 37 -25.53 -15.63 3.36
C LEU A 37 -26.98 -15.99 3.01
N GLY A 38 -27.19 -16.58 1.83
CA GLY A 38 -28.53 -16.92 1.30
C GLY A 38 -29.02 -16.05 0.13
N ILE A 39 -28.21 -15.09 -0.34
CA ILE A 39 -28.50 -14.33 -1.57
C ILE A 39 -27.95 -15.10 -2.78
N GLU A 40 -28.79 -15.40 -3.77
CA GLU A 40 -28.41 -16.25 -4.94
C GLU A 40 -27.52 -15.53 -5.97
N ASN A 41 -27.59 -14.19 -6.06
CA ASN A 41 -26.91 -13.40 -7.09
C ASN A 41 -25.68 -12.63 -6.57
N VAL A 42 -24.93 -13.22 -5.63
CA VAL A 42 -23.72 -12.56 -5.06
C VAL A 42 -22.56 -12.50 -6.06
N HIS A 43 -22.53 -13.41 -7.05
CA HIS A 43 -21.40 -13.53 -7.98
C HIS A 43 -21.17 -12.30 -8.88
N ASP A 44 -22.23 -11.53 -9.20
CA ASP A 44 -22.12 -10.34 -10.05
C ASP A 44 -21.92 -9.04 -9.24
N ALA A 45 -21.95 -9.12 -7.91
CA ALA A 45 -21.87 -7.96 -7.04
C ALA A 45 -20.42 -7.49 -6.85
N GLN A 46 -20.09 -6.32 -7.41
CA GLN A 46 -18.78 -5.67 -7.22
C GLN A 46 -18.55 -5.14 -5.79
N THR A 47 -19.62 -4.81 -5.07
CA THR A 47 -19.57 -4.31 -3.69
C THR A 47 -20.66 -4.98 -2.86
N ILE A 48 -20.48 -5.01 -1.54
CA ILE A 48 -21.49 -5.55 -0.61
C ILE A 48 -22.82 -4.81 -0.74
N LEU A 49 -22.79 -3.51 -1.06
CA LEU A 49 -24.00 -2.70 -1.23
C LEU A 49 -24.83 -3.17 -2.44
N ASN A 50 -24.18 -3.69 -3.49
CA ASN A 50 -24.88 -4.21 -4.67
C ASN A 50 -25.71 -5.47 -4.37
N CYS A 51 -25.46 -6.15 -3.24
CA CYS A 51 -26.25 -7.30 -2.80
C CYS A 51 -27.63 -6.89 -2.22
N PHE A 52 -27.83 -5.62 -1.89
CA PHE A 52 -29.05 -5.10 -1.26
C PHE A 52 -29.94 -4.36 -2.26
N LYS A 53 -31.23 -4.22 -1.93
CA LYS A 53 -32.17 -3.49 -2.79
C LYS A 53 -31.89 -1.99 -2.70
N LYS A 54 -31.71 -1.36 -3.87
CA LYS A 54 -31.47 0.10 -3.97
C LYS A 54 -32.63 0.98 -3.46
N SER A 55 -33.81 0.40 -3.24
CA SER A 55 -34.97 1.12 -2.73
C SER A 55 -34.98 1.24 -1.20
N ASP A 56 -34.09 0.54 -0.51
CA ASP A 56 -34.03 0.56 0.95
C ASP A 56 -33.40 1.89 1.41
N ILE A 57 -34.06 2.55 2.36
CA ILE A 57 -33.66 3.89 2.83
C ILE A 57 -32.25 3.86 3.43
N GLU A 58 -31.91 2.76 4.11
CA GLU A 58 -30.60 2.51 4.70
C GLU A 58 -29.48 2.54 3.65
N ILE A 59 -29.70 1.88 2.51
CA ILE A 59 -28.72 1.81 1.42
C ILE A 59 -28.54 3.19 0.78
N ILE A 60 -29.64 3.92 0.55
CA ILE A 60 -29.59 5.29 0.01
C ILE A 60 -28.79 6.22 0.93
N ILE A 61 -28.98 6.12 2.25
CA ILE A 61 -28.22 6.91 3.23
C ILE A 61 -26.73 6.57 3.16
N ILE A 62 -26.38 5.28 3.13
CA ILE A 62 -25.00 4.83 3.08
C ILE A 62 -24.32 5.26 1.78
N GLU A 63 -24.97 5.07 0.63
CA GLU A 63 -24.46 5.52 -0.68
C GLU A 63 -24.26 7.05 -0.73
N SER A 64 -25.18 7.81 -0.16
CA SER A 64 -25.07 9.27 -0.07
C SER A 64 -23.87 9.71 0.77
N LEU A 65 -23.65 9.05 1.92
CA LEU A 65 -22.48 9.31 2.77
C LEU A 65 -21.16 8.94 2.06
N PHE A 66 -21.12 7.81 1.36
CA PHE A 66 -19.97 7.43 0.54
C PHE A 66 -19.71 8.42 -0.59
N LEU A 67 -20.75 8.92 -1.25
CA LEU A 67 -20.62 9.92 -2.31
C LEU A 67 -20.01 11.21 -1.76
N VAL A 68 -20.50 11.72 -0.62
CA VAL A 68 -19.94 12.92 0.02
C VAL A 68 -18.47 12.69 0.40
N HIS A 69 -18.15 11.52 0.93
CA HIS A 69 -16.77 11.17 1.26
C HIS A 69 -15.86 11.12 0.02
N LEU A 70 -16.29 10.46 -1.06
CA LEU A 70 -15.47 10.33 -2.28
C LEU A 70 -15.30 11.66 -2.99
N VAL A 71 -16.34 12.49 -3.08
CA VAL A 71 -16.26 13.82 -3.70
C VAL A 71 -15.26 14.72 -2.97
N THR A 72 -15.16 14.60 -1.65
CA THR A 72 -14.20 15.38 -0.85
C THR A 72 -12.79 14.80 -0.86
N ALA A 73 -12.65 13.47 -0.84
CA ALA A 73 -11.36 12.80 -0.82
C ALA A 73 -10.64 12.81 -2.19
N PHE A 74 -11.38 12.62 -3.29
CA PHE A 74 -10.83 12.54 -4.64
C PHE A 74 -9.91 13.71 -5.04
N PRO A 75 -10.28 15.00 -4.85
CA PRO A 75 -9.40 16.11 -5.21
C PRO A 75 -8.13 16.16 -4.35
N ILE A 76 -8.19 15.70 -3.10
CA ILE A 76 -7.03 15.65 -2.19
C ILE A 76 -6.04 14.61 -2.72
N PHE A 77 -6.51 13.39 -3.02
CA PHE A 77 -5.66 12.33 -3.57
C PHE A 77 -5.01 12.74 -4.89
N ASN A 78 -5.78 13.29 -5.84
CA ASN A 78 -5.23 13.73 -7.12
C ASN A 78 -4.13 14.80 -6.94
N ASN A 79 -4.33 15.76 -6.04
CA ASN A 79 -3.32 16.79 -5.76
C ASN A 79 -2.05 16.22 -5.11
N ILE A 80 -2.18 15.29 -4.17
CA ILE A 80 -1.04 14.63 -3.54
C ILE A 80 -0.24 13.81 -4.57
N SER A 81 -0.92 12.97 -5.35
CA SER A 81 -0.26 12.14 -6.38
C SER A 81 0.48 12.98 -7.41
N LYS A 82 -0.18 14.04 -7.90
CA LYS A 82 0.44 15.01 -8.81
C LYS A 82 1.68 15.65 -8.21
N TYR A 83 1.63 16.10 -6.96
CA TYR A 83 2.77 16.71 -6.30
C TYR A 83 3.94 15.73 -6.16
N GLN A 84 3.70 14.51 -5.68
CA GLN A 84 4.74 13.50 -5.50
C GLN A 84 5.40 13.11 -6.83
N ILE A 85 4.61 12.90 -7.89
CA ILE A 85 5.14 12.52 -9.20
C ILE A 85 5.93 13.66 -9.83
N LEU A 86 5.41 14.89 -9.78
CA LEU A 86 6.12 16.04 -10.34
C LEU A 86 7.39 16.37 -9.55
N GLU A 87 7.40 16.21 -8.22
CA GLU A 87 8.60 16.40 -7.40
C GLU A 87 9.72 15.43 -7.82
N VAL A 88 9.37 14.16 -8.02
CA VAL A 88 10.31 13.12 -8.48
C VAL A 88 10.81 13.39 -9.89
N LEU A 89 9.94 13.76 -10.83
CA LEU A 89 10.31 14.00 -12.23
C LEU A 89 11.12 15.28 -12.42
N TYR A 90 10.75 16.37 -11.74
CA TYR A 90 11.38 17.68 -11.90
C TYR A 90 12.50 17.95 -10.87
N ASN A 91 12.83 16.98 -10.01
CA ASN A 91 13.85 17.12 -8.96
C ASN A 91 13.69 18.43 -8.17
N LYS A 92 12.47 18.69 -7.67
CA LYS A 92 12.09 19.91 -6.92
C LYS A 92 12.16 21.24 -7.69
N LYS A 93 12.35 21.24 -9.01
CA LYS A 93 12.14 22.44 -9.83
C LYS A 93 10.65 22.68 -10.06
N GLU A 94 10.24 23.94 -10.09
CA GLU A 94 8.84 24.30 -10.33
C GLU A 94 8.39 23.86 -11.74
N PRO A 95 7.39 22.97 -11.86
CA PRO A 95 6.88 22.56 -13.16
C PRO A 95 6.09 23.69 -13.83
N SER A 96 6.08 23.71 -15.16
CA SER A 96 5.22 24.61 -15.93
C SER A 96 3.74 24.31 -15.67
N LYS A 97 2.89 25.36 -15.63
CA LYS A 97 1.43 25.24 -15.46
C LYS A 97 0.80 24.29 -16.49
N MET A 98 1.33 24.22 -17.71
CA MET A 98 0.82 23.31 -18.74
C MET A 98 0.97 21.83 -18.35
N VAL A 99 2.08 21.47 -17.70
CA VAL A 99 2.35 20.10 -17.22
C VAL A 99 1.40 19.74 -16.07
N TYR A 100 1.12 20.70 -15.18
CA TYR A 100 0.15 20.53 -14.10
C TYR A 100 -1.26 20.23 -14.59
N TRP A 101 -1.72 20.94 -15.62
CA TRP A 101 -3.02 20.70 -16.24
C TRP A 101 -3.04 19.38 -17.03
N GLY A 102 -1.97 19.11 -17.78
CA GLY A 102 -1.81 17.86 -18.53
C GLY A 102 -1.90 16.63 -17.63
N PHE A 103 -1.27 16.64 -16.45
CA PHE A 103 -1.34 15.54 -15.49
C PHE A 103 -2.77 15.30 -14.98
N SER A 104 -3.49 16.37 -14.63
CA SER A 104 -4.88 16.27 -14.16
C SER A 104 -5.82 15.71 -15.24
N ILE A 105 -5.64 16.15 -16.50
CA ILE A 105 -6.41 15.64 -17.63
C ILE A 105 -6.10 14.16 -17.88
N LEU A 106 -4.82 13.79 -17.91
CA LEU A 106 -4.39 12.41 -18.09
C LEU A 106 -4.96 11.49 -17.00
N PHE A 107 -4.92 11.94 -15.74
CA PHE A 107 -5.52 11.19 -14.63
C PHE A 107 -7.02 10.99 -14.80
N MET A 108 -7.77 12.05 -15.15
CA MET A 108 -9.21 11.94 -15.42
C MET A 108 -9.52 11.01 -16.59
N VAL A 109 -8.73 11.08 -17.68
CA VAL A 109 -8.89 10.20 -18.84
C VAL A 109 -8.69 8.74 -18.45
N LEU A 110 -7.64 8.43 -17.66
CA LEU A 110 -7.41 7.05 -17.18
C LEU A 110 -8.59 6.54 -16.33
N CYS A 111 -9.10 7.36 -15.40
CA CYS A 111 -10.28 6.99 -14.61
C CYS A 111 -11.51 6.75 -15.49
N LEU A 112 -11.75 7.61 -16.48
CA LEU A 112 -12.85 7.45 -17.43
C LEU A 112 -12.69 6.21 -18.30
N THR A 113 -11.47 5.88 -18.74
CA THR A 113 -11.20 4.66 -19.51
C THR A 113 -11.56 3.42 -18.71
N ILE A 114 -11.15 3.34 -17.44
CA ILE A 114 -11.50 2.22 -16.55
C ILE A 114 -13.02 2.10 -16.41
N GLN A 115 -13.72 3.23 -16.26
CA GLN A 115 -15.18 3.26 -16.16
C GLN A 115 -15.87 2.81 -17.46
N ILE A 116 -15.39 3.26 -18.62
CA ILE A 116 -15.96 2.89 -19.94
C ILE A 116 -15.75 1.40 -20.24
N LEU A 117 -14.61 0.85 -19.84
CA LEU A 117 -14.30 -0.57 -19.99
C LEU A 117 -15.04 -1.46 -18.97
N ASN A 118 -15.79 -0.87 -18.02
CA ASN A 118 -16.54 -1.56 -16.98
C ASN A 118 -15.68 -2.55 -16.18
N ILE A 119 -14.42 -2.18 -15.91
CA ILE A 119 -13.50 -3.03 -15.17
C ILE A 119 -13.99 -3.13 -13.71
N PRO A 120 -14.14 -4.34 -13.15
CA PRO A 120 -14.59 -4.50 -11.77
C PRO A 120 -13.65 -3.82 -10.78
N VAL A 121 -14.21 -3.08 -9.83
CA VAL A 121 -13.45 -2.36 -8.79
C VAL A 121 -12.54 -3.30 -8.00
N GLY A 122 -13.00 -4.54 -7.74
CA GLY A 122 -12.20 -5.56 -7.06
C GLY A 122 -10.90 -5.90 -7.78
N VAL A 123 -10.92 -5.96 -9.12
CA VAL A 123 -9.74 -6.24 -9.95
C VAL A 123 -8.73 -5.09 -9.88
N VAL A 124 -9.21 -3.84 -9.93
CA VAL A 124 -8.35 -2.65 -9.83
C VAL A 124 -7.66 -2.60 -8.47
N ILE A 125 -8.42 -2.79 -7.38
CA ILE A 125 -7.89 -2.78 -6.01
C ILE A 125 -6.92 -3.94 -5.79
N SER A 126 -7.24 -5.15 -6.27
CA SER A 126 -6.36 -6.30 -6.11
C SER A 126 -5.04 -6.06 -6.83
N PHE A 127 -5.10 -5.62 -8.09
CA PHE A 127 -3.93 -5.36 -8.93
C PHE A 127 -3.03 -4.28 -8.33
N ASP A 128 -3.60 -3.13 -7.98
CA ASP A 128 -2.86 -2.04 -7.32
C ASP A 128 -2.25 -2.52 -6.00
N GLY A 129 -3.02 -3.24 -5.19
CA GLY A 129 -2.57 -3.82 -3.93
C GLY A 129 -1.41 -4.81 -4.09
N ALA A 130 -1.42 -5.67 -5.12
CA ALA A 130 -0.31 -6.58 -5.36
C ALA A 130 0.93 -5.86 -5.88
N VAL A 131 0.80 -4.95 -6.85
CA VAL A 131 1.97 -4.26 -7.42
C VAL A 131 2.58 -3.29 -6.41
N CYS A 132 1.77 -2.37 -5.87
CA CYS A 132 2.23 -1.38 -4.90
C CYS A 132 2.62 -2.04 -3.57
N GLY A 133 1.88 -3.05 -3.11
CA GLY A 133 2.23 -3.85 -1.95
C GLY A 133 3.55 -4.61 -2.15
N PHE A 134 3.74 -5.24 -3.30
CA PHE A 134 4.99 -5.93 -3.62
C PHE A 134 6.21 -5.01 -3.54
N LEU A 135 6.11 -3.85 -4.19
CA LEU A 135 7.22 -2.90 -4.25
C LEU A 135 7.46 -2.21 -2.90
N LEU A 136 6.43 -1.61 -2.31
CA LEU A 136 6.58 -0.73 -1.15
C LEU A 136 6.62 -1.47 0.19
N VAL A 137 5.88 -2.58 0.33
CA VAL A 137 5.79 -3.33 1.59
C VAL A 137 6.86 -4.41 1.69
N TYR A 138 7.29 -5.00 0.56
CA TYR A 138 8.31 -6.05 0.57
C TYR A 138 9.66 -5.57 0.03
N ILE A 139 9.76 -5.19 -1.26
CA ILE A 139 11.06 -4.93 -1.89
C ILE A 139 11.83 -3.79 -1.22
N VAL A 140 11.19 -2.62 -1.04
CA VAL A 140 11.85 -1.43 -0.49
C VAL A 140 12.42 -1.68 0.92
N PRO A 141 11.64 -2.14 1.92
CA PRO A 141 12.18 -2.35 3.26
C PRO A 141 13.20 -3.47 3.33
N ILE A 142 13.01 -4.58 2.60
CA ILE A 142 14.00 -5.68 2.56
C ILE A 142 15.31 -5.17 1.96
N SER A 143 15.26 -4.45 0.85
CA SER A 143 16.45 -3.90 0.19
C SER A 143 17.19 -2.90 1.09
N LEU A 144 16.46 -2.02 1.79
CA LEU A 144 17.05 -1.07 2.73
C LEU A 144 17.69 -1.77 3.93
N HIS A 145 17.01 -2.75 4.52
CA HIS A 145 17.53 -3.52 5.64
C HIS A 145 18.79 -4.30 5.25
N LEU A 146 18.76 -4.97 4.09
CA LEU A 146 19.90 -5.73 3.57
C LEU A 146 21.10 -4.83 3.26
N LYS A 147 20.87 -3.66 2.65
CA LYS A 147 21.93 -2.65 2.42
C LYS A 147 22.55 -2.15 3.73
N CYS A 148 21.73 -1.78 4.72
CA CYS A 148 22.25 -1.38 6.03
C CYS A 148 23.11 -2.48 6.67
N TYR A 149 22.66 -3.74 6.61
CA TYR A 149 23.38 -4.88 7.18
C TYR A 149 24.72 -5.17 6.48
N TYR A 150 24.76 -5.16 5.14
CA TYR A 150 26.02 -5.36 4.40
C TYR A 150 26.99 -4.18 4.58
N THR A 151 26.49 -2.95 4.63
CA THR A 151 27.34 -1.77 4.92
C THR A 151 27.92 -1.85 6.33
N GLN A 152 27.14 -2.27 7.33
CA GLN A 152 27.64 -2.50 8.70
C GLN A 152 28.72 -3.60 8.72
N ASN A 153 28.50 -4.75 8.08
CA ASN A 153 29.48 -5.83 8.01
C ASN A 153 30.78 -5.42 7.29
N LYS A 154 30.68 -4.63 6.21
CA LYS A 154 31.86 -4.14 5.48
C LYS A 154 32.67 -3.15 6.32
N VAL A 155 32.02 -2.32 7.15
CA VAL A 155 32.70 -1.41 8.07
C VAL A 155 33.38 -2.17 9.21
N THR A 156 32.77 -3.22 9.79
CA THR A 156 33.42 -4.06 10.81
C THR A 156 34.60 -4.88 10.29
N LEU A 157 34.66 -5.20 8.99
CA LEU A 157 35.80 -5.93 8.40
C LEU A 157 36.95 -5.01 7.96
N ILE A 158 36.70 -3.71 7.80
CA ILE A 158 37.69 -2.71 7.37
C ILE A 158 38.15 -1.84 8.55
N GLY A 159 37.41 -1.83 9.66
CA GLY A 159 37.71 -1.07 10.87
C GLY A 159 38.84 -1.66 11.70
N ASP A 160 40.06 -1.57 11.19
CA ASP A 160 41.26 -1.38 12.01
C ASP A 160 42.02 -0.08 11.67
N GLU A 161 41.58 0.70 10.66
CA GLU A 161 42.13 2.05 10.44
C GLU A 161 41.05 3.05 10.06
N ASP A 162 41.22 4.25 10.62
CA ASP A 162 40.31 5.39 10.64
C ASP A 162 39.78 5.77 9.24
N ASP A 163 38.46 5.66 9.02
CA ASP A 163 37.84 6.43 7.93
C ASP A 163 36.41 6.85 8.25
N GLN A 164 36.24 8.17 8.41
CA GLN A 164 34.98 8.89 8.53
C GLN A 164 34.23 8.89 7.18
N PHE A 165 33.60 7.77 6.82
CA PHE A 165 32.59 7.83 5.76
C PHE A 165 31.27 8.35 6.34
N ASN A 166 31.06 9.66 6.16
CA ASN A 166 29.88 10.44 6.58
C ASN A 166 28.60 9.97 5.84
N THR A 167 28.16 8.75 6.11
CA THR A 167 26.87 8.24 5.65
C THR A 167 25.87 8.56 6.74
N GLN A 168 25.17 9.67 6.56
CA GLN A 168 24.03 10.09 7.36
C GLN A 168 22.82 9.19 7.07
N GLN A 169 23.00 7.88 7.25
CA GLN A 169 21.96 6.88 7.26
C GLN A 169 22.07 6.20 8.62
N ASN A 170 21.25 6.66 9.57
CA ASN A 170 21.14 6.08 10.90
C ASN A 170 20.62 4.64 10.80
N CYS A 171 21.45 3.70 10.34
CA CYS A 171 21.17 2.28 10.44
C CYS A 171 21.16 1.97 11.93
N VAL A 172 20.01 1.54 12.45
CA VAL A 172 19.85 1.19 13.86
C VAL A 172 20.91 0.14 14.20
N ASN A 173 21.69 0.38 15.26
CA ASN A 173 22.66 -0.58 15.75
C ASN A 173 21.91 -1.86 16.13
N HIS A 174 22.01 -2.89 15.29
CA HIS A 174 21.54 -4.23 15.60
C HIS A 174 22.49 -4.82 16.65
N LYS A 175 22.37 -4.37 17.89
CA LYS A 175 23.13 -4.92 19.01
C LYS A 175 22.60 -6.33 19.25
N ASP A 176 23.38 -7.31 18.81
CA ASP A 176 23.15 -8.75 18.95
C ASP A 176 22.58 -9.11 20.33
N LYS A 177 21.33 -9.57 20.34
CA LYS A 177 20.78 -10.45 21.37
C LYS A 177 19.74 -11.32 20.69
N ASN A 178 20.13 -12.56 20.39
CA ASN A 178 19.42 -13.60 19.62
C ASN A 178 19.50 -13.45 18.10
N SER A 179 20.70 -13.69 17.57
CA SER A 179 20.97 -13.79 16.14
C SER A 179 20.29 -15.03 15.54
N ILE A 180 19.10 -14.83 14.94
CA ILE A 180 18.56 -15.77 13.95
C ILE A 180 19.64 -16.00 12.88
N PRO A 181 20.02 -17.26 12.56
CA PRO A 181 21.11 -17.53 11.65
C PRO A 181 20.86 -16.89 10.28
N MET A 182 21.93 -16.40 9.64
CA MET A 182 21.89 -15.68 8.36
C MET A 182 21.05 -16.42 7.30
N PHE A 183 21.19 -17.74 7.24
CA PHE A 183 20.42 -18.59 6.36
C PHE A 183 18.91 -18.52 6.62
N ALA A 184 18.48 -18.48 7.88
CA ALA A 184 17.06 -18.39 8.22
C ALA A 184 16.45 -17.01 7.88
N ARG A 185 17.23 -15.91 7.97
CA ARG A 185 16.78 -14.58 7.54
C ARG A 185 16.67 -14.49 6.01
N ILE A 186 17.68 -14.98 5.30
CA ILE A 186 17.66 -15.03 3.83
C ILE A 186 16.50 -15.92 3.37
N ALA A 187 16.34 -17.11 3.94
CA ALA A 187 15.23 -18.01 3.64
C ALA A 187 13.87 -17.34 3.90
N PHE A 188 13.72 -16.61 5.02
CA PHE A 188 12.51 -15.86 5.31
C PHE A 188 12.23 -14.77 4.26
N TYR A 189 13.23 -13.98 3.87
CA TYR A 189 13.05 -12.96 2.84
C TYR A 189 12.77 -13.55 1.46
N THR A 190 13.43 -14.66 1.09
CA THR A 190 13.17 -15.36 -0.17
C THR A 190 11.76 -15.96 -0.19
N LEU A 191 11.29 -16.52 0.92
CA LEU A 191 9.93 -17.03 1.04
C LEU A 191 8.89 -15.91 0.90
N MET A 192 9.09 -14.79 1.60
CA MET A 192 8.22 -13.61 1.51
C MET A 192 8.19 -13.02 0.10
N MET A 193 9.35 -12.94 -0.56
CA MET A 193 9.46 -12.49 -1.95
C MET A 193 8.77 -13.47 -2.90
N GLY A 194 8.90 -14.78 -2.65
CA GLY A 194 8.20 -15.83 -3.41
C GLY A 194 6.68 -15.72 -3.31
N ILE A 195 6.14 -15.48 -2.10
CA ILE A 195 4.71 -15.22 -1.91
C ILE A 195 4.27 -13.96 -2.66
N GLY A 196 5.06 -12.89 -2.60
CA GLY A 196 4.77 -11.65 -3.32
C GLY A 196 4.72 -11.84 -4.84
N ILE A 197 5.69 -12.56 -5.40
CA ILE A 197 5.75 -12.89 -6.83
C ILE A 197 4.57 -13.80 -7.23
N TYR A 198 4.29 -14.83 -6.42
CA TYR A 198 3.15 -15.73 -6.67
C TYR A 198 1.82 -14.96 -6.71
N ASN A 199 1.56 -14.10 -5.73
CA ASN A 199 0.34 -13.29 -5.70
C ASN A 199 0.23 -12.35 -6.90
N LEU A 200 1.36 -11.76 -7.33
CA LEU A 200 1.40 -10.94 -8.54
C LEU A 200 1.05 -11.76 -9.79
N PHE A 201 1.65 -12.94 -9.97
CA PHE A 201 1.35 -13.82 -11.11
C PHE A 201 -0.09 -14.33 -11.13
N VAL A 202 -0.64 -14.71 -9.98
CA VAL A 202 -2.04 -15.16 -9.86
C VAL A 202 -2.99 -14.04 -10.29
N GLN A 203 -2.79 -12.82 -9.79
CA GLN A 203 -3.65 -11.70 -10.16
C GLN A 203 -3.49 -11.28 -11.62
N PHE A 204 -2.27 -11.30 -12.16
CA PHE A 204 -2.06 -11.08 -13.59
C PHE A 204 -2.78 -12.13 -14.44
N TYR A 205 -2.74 -13.40 -14.02
CA TYR A 205 -3.46 -14.46 -14.70
C TYR A 205 -4.98 -14.26 -14.67
N ASP A 206 -5.54 -13.87 -13.53
CA ASP A 206 -6.98 -13.60 -13.38
C ASP A 206 -7.43 -12.42 -14.25
N ILE A 207 -6.61 -11.37 -14.40
CA ILE A 207 -6.88 -10.23 -15.28
C ILE A 207 -6.93 -10.64 -16.76
N PHE A 208 -6.04 -11.53 -17.21
CA PHE A 208 -6.02 -11.98 -18.60
C PHE A 208 -7.07 -13.05 -18.94
N LYS A 209 -7.66 -13.67 -17.91
CA LYS A 209 -8.71 -14.68 -18.07
C LYS A 209 -10.12 -14.10 -18.00
N SER A 210 -10.31 -12.99 -17.28
CA SER A 210 -11.57 -12.23 -17.19
C SER A 210 -11.82 -11.37 -18.42
#